data_AF-A0A0P6XS40-F1
#
_entry.id   AF-A0A0P6XS40-F1
#
_cell.length_a   1.000
_cell.length_b   1.000
_cell.length_c   1.000
_cell.angle_alpha   90.00
_cell.angle_beta   90.00
_cell.angle_gamma   90.00
#
_symmetry.space_group_name_H-M   'P 1'
#
loop_
_entity.id
_entity.type
_entity.pdbx_description
1 polymer ?
#
loop_
_entity_poly.entity_id
_entity_poly.type
_entity_poly.pdbx_seq_one_letter_code
_entity_poly.pdbx_strand_id
1 'polypeptide(L)'
;MTKPGFTLAEHRRIARKLQRIYDDLGDIMMDVHNVYGTGRGKKTLFQAANQKILDIRSALDGYLAEEFPEDFSPAIYFGRDQQDS
;
A
#
# COMPACT_ATOMS: atom_id res chain seq x y z
N MET A 1 13.41 -26.78 -9.43
CA MET A 1 13.85 -25.38 -9.52
C MET A 1 12.71 -24.51 -9.02
N THR A 2 12.73 -24.15 -7.73
CA THR A 2 11.83 -23.11 -7.19
C THR A 2 12.34 -21.77 -7.72
N LYS A 3 11.45 -20.93 -8.26
CA LYS A 3 11.82 -19.54 -8.60
C LYS A 3 12.41 -18.88 -7.34
N PRO A 4 13.42 -18.00 -7.46
CA PRO A 4 13.86 -17.20 -6.32
C PRO A 4 12.74 -16.22 -5.98
N GLY A 5 11.79 -16.67 -5.15
CA GLY A 5 10.71 -15.86 -4.59
C GLY A 5 11.29 -14.84 -3.61
N PHE A 6 10.50 -13.80 -3.31
CA PHE A 6 10.90 -12.82 -2.31
C PHE A 6 10.87 -13.47 -0.93
N THR A 7 11.83 -13.18 -0.07
CA THR A 7 11.74 -13.60 1.33
C THR A 7 10.62 -12.86 2.06
N LEU A 8 10.07 -13.43 3.13
CA LEU A 8 9.09 -12.74 4.00
C LEU A 8 9.61 -11.38 4.50
N ALA A 9 10.93 -11.28 4.75
CA ALA A 9 11.57 -10.02 5.13
C ALA A 9 11.49 -8.96 4.02
N GLU A 10 11.61 -9.37 2.76
CA GLU A 10 11.45 -8.50 1.59
C GLU A 10 9.99 -8.09 1.40
N HIS A 11 9.03 -8.99 1.57
CA HIS A 11 7.60 -8.65 1.57
C HIS A 11 7.29 -7.56 2.61
N ARG A 12 7.75 -7.74 3.86
CA ARG A 12 7.61 -6.73 4.93
C ARG A 12 8.33 -5.41 4.58
N ARG A 13 9.49 -5.48 3.93
CA ARG A 13 10.22 -4.28 3.47
C ARG A 13 9.43 -3.52 2.41
N ILE A 14 8.81 -4.23 1.47
CA ILE A 14 7.99 -3.65 0.40
C ILE A 14 6.71 -3.05 0.98
N ALA A 15 6.02 -3.75 1.89
CA ALA A 15 4.83 -3.24 2.56
C ALA A 15 5.09 -1.88 3.25
N ARG A 16 6.18 -1.77 4.03
CA ARG A 16 6.58 -0.49 4.66
C ARG A 16 6.87 0.61 3.65
N LYS A 17 7.43 0.29 2.49
CA LYS A 17 7.65 1.28 1.41
C LYS A 17 6.32 1.75 0.82
N LEU A 18 5.38 0.83 0.58
CA LEU A 18 4.04 1.18 0.07
C LEU A 18 3.22 2.00 1.07
N GLN A 19 3.38 1.77 2.37
CA GLN A 19 2.76 2.61 3.39
C GLN A 19 3.31 4.03 3.37
N ARG A 20 4.64 4.20 3.34
CA ARG A 20 5.25 5.53 3.24
C ARG A 20 4.79 6.31 2.01
N ILE A 21 4.74 5.66 0.84
CA ILE A 21 4.25 6.31 -0.38
C ILE A 21 2.79 6.76 -0.22
N TYR A 22 1.96 5.95 0.44
CA TYR A 22 0.57 6.32 0.71
C TYR A 22 0.48 7.55 1.61
N ASP A 23 1.26 7.57 2.69
CA ASP A 23 1.31 8.68 3.66
C ASP A 23 1.83 9.96 2.98
N ASP A 24 2.96 9.88 2.27
CA ASP A 24 3.57 11.01 1.53
C ASP A 24 2.59 11.60 0.50
N LEU A 25 1.79 10.77 -0.19
CA LEU A 25 0.76 11.24 -1.12
C LEU A 25 -0.38 11.96 -0.39
N GLY A 26 -0.76 11.50 0.80
CA GLY A 26 -1.73 12.17 1.65
C GLY A 26 -1.27 13.58 2.02
N ASP A 27 -0.03 13.72 2.46
CA ASP A 27 0.58 14.99 2.86
C ASP A 27 0.66 15.96 1.67
N ILE A 28 1.15 15.50 0.51
CA ILE A 28 1.20 16.32 -0.72
C ILE A 28 -0.20 16.82 -1.09
N MET A 29 -1.22 15.98 -0.95
CA MET A 29 -2.60 16.38 -1.29
C MET A 29 -3.15 17.42 -0.32
N MET A 30 -2.80 17.34 0.97
CA MET A 30 -3.15 18.33 1.97
C MET A 30 -2.48 19.67 1.67
N ASP A 31 -1.19 19.66 1.33
CA ASP A 31 -0.44 20.86 0.92
C ASP A 31 -1.05 21.49 -0.33
N VAL A 32 -1.38 20.68 -1.34
CA VAL A 32 -2.02 21.16 -2.56
C VAL A 32 -3.41 21.75 -2.29
N HIS A 33 -4.19 21.18 -1.36
CA HIS A 33 -5.47 21.75 -0.94
C HIS A 33 -5.29 23.11 -0.28
N ASN A 34 -4.34 23.20 0.66
CA ASN A 34 -4.03 24.42 1.42
C ASN A 34 -3.52 25.55 0.52
N VAL A 35 -2.67 25.24 -0.47
CA VAL A 35 -2.05 26.25 -1.34
C VAL A 35 -2.99 26.72 -2.44
N TYR A 36 -3.76 25.82 -3.05
CA TYR A 36 -4.48 26.13 -4.29
C TYR A 36 -6.00 26.26 -4.15
N GLY A 37 -6.60 25.90 -3.01
CA GLY A 37 -8.05 25.84 -2.81
C GLY A 37 -8.70 24.77 -3.70
N THR A 38 -9.32 23.74 -3.13
CA THR A 38 -9.77 22.59 -3.94
C THR A 38 -10.88 22.91 -4.94
N GLY A 39 -10.54 22.83 -6.23
CA GLY A 39 -11.48 22.53 -7.31
C GLY A 39 -11.68 21.02 -7.52
N ARG A 40 -12.84 20.64 -8.09
CA ARG A 40 -13.31 19.24 -8.26
C ARG A 40 -12.32 18.29 -8.99
N GLY A 41 -11.41 18.81 -9.82
CA GLY A 41 -10.48 18.02 -10.64
C GLY A 41 -9.25 17.44 -9.92
N LYS A 42 -8.96 17.83 -8.66
CA LYS A 42 -7.79 17.30 -7.92
C LYS A 42 -8.14 16.11 -7.00
N LYS A 43 -9.41 15.97 -6.59
CA LYS A 43 -9.89 14.78 -5.85
C LYS A 43 -9.74 13.48 -6.66
N THR A 44 -9.85 13.57 -7.98
CA THR A 44 -9.71 12.42 -8.89
C THR A 44 -8.27 11.89 -8.97
N LEU A 45 -7.26 12.76 -8.86
CA LEU A 45 -5.85 12.36 -8.86
C LEU A 45 -5.49 11.56 -7.60
N PHE A 46 -5.96 12.00 -6.43
CA PHE A 46 -5.77 11.24 -5.18
C PHE A 46 -6.47 9.88 -5.21
N GLN A 47 -7.72 9.85 -5.68
CA GLN A 47 -8.45 8.59 -5.83
C GLN A 47 -7.73 7.61 -6.78
N ALA A 48 -7.21 8.10 -7.91
CA ALA A 48 -6.45 7.28 -8.84
C ALA A 48 -5.11 6.79 -8.24
N ALA A 49 -4.40 7.63 -7.49
CA ALA A 49 -3.15 7.24 -6.83
C ALA A 49 -3.39 6.20 -5.72
N ASN A 50 -4.42 6.40 -4.89
CA ASN A 50 -4.81 5.44 -3.86
C ASN A 50 -5.22 4.10 -4.46
N GLN A 51 -6.02 4.11 -5.53
CA GLN A 51 -6.45 2.87 -6.19
C GLN A 51 -5.24 2.08 -6.68
N LYS A 52 -4.25 2.74 -7.31
CA LYS A 52 -3.01 2.07 -7.74
C LYS A 52 -2.24 1.44 -6.59
N ILE A 53 -2.18 2.09 -5.43
CA ILE A 53 -1.53 1.51 -4.24
C ILE A 53 -2.29 0.29 -3.74
N LEU A 54 -3.62 0.33 -3.73
CA LEU A 54 -4.45 -0.81 -3.35
C LEU A 54 -4.30 -1.98 -4.33
N ASP A 55 -4.25 -1.70 -5.64
CA ASP A 55 -4.05 -2.71 -6.67
C ASP A 55 -2.68 -3.42 -6.50
N ILE A 56 -1.62 -2.64 -6.22
CA ILE A 56 -0.29 -3.18 -5.94
C ILE A 56 -0.29 -4.03 -4.66
N ARG A 57 -0.91 -3.55 -3.58
CA ARG A 57 -1.03 -4.31 -2.32
C ARG A 57 -1.76 -5.64 -2.54
N SER A 58 -2.86 -5.62 -3.29
CA SER A 58 -3.66 -6.81 -3.60
C SER A 58 -2.87 -7.85 -4.41
N ALA A 59 -2.12 -7.41 -5.43
CA ALA A 59 -1.29 -8.31 -6.22
C ALA A 59 -0.17 -8.96 -5.37
N LEU A 60 0.48 -8.17 -4.51
CA LEU A 60 1.54 -8.68 -3.64
C LEU A 60 1.03 -9.59 -2.53
N ASP A 61 -0.20 -9.37 -2.06
CA ASP A 61 -0.88 -10.25 -1.11
C ASP A 61 -1.16 -11.63 -1.76
N GLY A 62 -1.60 -11.63 -3.02
CA GLY A 62 -1.76 -12.85 -3.81
C GLY A 62 -0.44 -13.63 -3.97
N TYR A 63 0.65 -12.95 -4.33
CA TYR A 63 1.96 -13.60 -4.43
C TYR A 63 2.45 -14.15 -3.08
N LEU A 64 2.22 -13.42 -1.99
CA LEU A 64 2.58 -13.89 -0.65
C LEU A 64 1.79 -15.16 -0.26
N ALA A 65 0.49 -15.22 -0.59
CA ALA A 65 -0.34 -16.40 -0.35
C ALA A 65 0.14 -17.64 -1.11
N GLU A 66 0.63 -17.44 -2.34
CA GLU A 66 1.20 -18.51 -3.17
C GLU A 66 2.59 -18.97 -2.69
N GLU A 67 3.47 -18.03 -2.30
CA GLU A 67 4.85 -18.32 -1.91
C GLU A 67 4.99 -18.77 -0.45
N PHE A 68 4.12 -18.28 0.45
CA PHE A 68 4.17 -18.53 1.90
C PHE A 68 2.77 -18.79 2.49
N PRO A 69 2.09 -19.90 2.11
CA PRO A 69 0.73 -20.18 2.56
C PRO A 69 0.62 -20.34 4.10
N GLU A 70 1.67 -20.82 4.77
CA GLU A 70 1.69 -20.98 6.23
C GLU A 70 1.98 -19.67 7.00
N ASP A 71 2.68 -18.72 6.37
CA ASP A 71 2.98 -17.40 6.94
C ASP A 71 2.05 -16.30 6.38
N PHE A 72 1.06 -16.68 5.56
CA PHE A 72 0.17 -15.75 4.92
C PHE A 72 -0.66 -15.03 5.98
N SER A 73 -0.44 -13.72 6.09
CA SER A 73 -1.28 -12.83 6.85
C SER A 73 -1.67 -11.65 5.97
N PRO A 74 -2.97 -11.42 5.73
CA PRO A 74 -3.46 -10.23 5.04
C PRO A 74 -2.97 -8.91 5.68
N ALA A 75 -2.51 -8.98 6.93
CA ALA A 75 -1.96 -7.84 7.65
C ALA A 75 -0.61 -7.35 7.09
N ILE A 76 0.12 -8.14 6.30
CA ILE A 76 1.44 -7.73 5.81
C ILE A 76 1.33 -6.55 4.85
N TYR A 77 0.39 -6.57 3.90
CA TYR A 77 0.21 -5.47 2.94
C TYR A 77 -0.94 -4.52 3.27
N PHE A 78 -1.91 -4.96 4.08
CA PHE A 78 -3.07 -4.15 4.43
C PHE A 78 -3.14 -3.72 5.90
N GLY A 79 -2.22 -4.18 6.75
CA GLY A 79 -2.11 -3.74 8.14
C GLY A 79 -3.40 -3.95 8.93
N ARG A 80 -3.66 -5.18 9.40
CA ARG A 80 -4.61 -5.38 10.51
C ARG A 80 -3.88 -5.16 11.84
N ASP A 81 -3.45 -3.94 12.08
CA ASP A 81 -3.09 -3.43 13.43
C ASP A 81 -3.88 -2.13 13.68
N GLN A 82 -5.19 -2.19 13.45
CA GLN A 82 -6.19 -1.27 14.01
C GLN A 82 -7.32 -2.07 14.69
N GLN A 83 -6.95 -3.07 15.48
CA GLN A 83 -7.82 -3.64 16.53
C GLN A 83 -6.99 -3.71 17.80
N ASP A 84 -6.75 -2.55 18.41
CA ASP A 84 -6.66 -2.35 19.86
C ASP A 84 -6.22 -0.90 20.12
N SER A 85 -7.20 -0.02 20.34
CA SER A 85 -7.20 1.11 21.30
C SER A 85 -8.53 1.85 21.23
#